data_AF-A0A0B1RAU7-F1
#
_entry.id   AF-A0A0B1RAU7-F1
#
_cell.length_a   1.000
_cell.length_b   1.000
_cell.length_c   1.000
_cell.angle_alpha   90.00
_cell.angle_beta   90.00
_cell.angle_gamma   90.00
#
_symmetry.space_group_name_H-M   'P 1'
#
loop_
_entity.id
_entity.type
_entity.pdbx_description
1 polymer ?
#
loop_
_entity_poly.entity_id
_entity_poly.type
_entity_poly.pdbx_seq_one_letter_code
_entity_poly.pdbx_strand_id
1 'polypeptide(L)'
;MANELKKVDAVVVGFGWAGAIMAKELTEAGLNVVALERGPHRDTYPDGSYPQSIDELTYNIRKKLFQDLSKSTVTIRHDASQTAVPYRQLAAFLPGTGTGGAG
;
A
#
# COMPACT_ATOMS: atom_id res chain seq x y z
N MET A 1 5.78 23.47 2.46
CA MET A 1 6.56 23.49 1.20
C MET A 1 6.61 22.07 0.68
N ALA A 2 6.33 21.84 -0.60
CA ALA A 2 6.46 20.51 -1.19
C ALA A 2 7.92 20.22 -1.54
N ASN A 3 8.33 18.95 -1.49
CA ASN A 3 9.66 18.54 -1.93
C ASN A 3 9.69 18.48 -3.46
N GLU A 4 10.65 19.15 -4.09
CA GLU A 4 10.88 19.07 -5.53
C GLU A 4 11.89 17.96 -5.83
N LEU A 5 11.48 17.00 -6.65
CA LEU A 5 12.31 15.88 -7.08
C LEU A 5 12.83 16.12 -8.50
N LYS A 6 13.87 15.36 -8.89
CA LYS A 6 14.39 15.37 -10.27
C LYS A 6 13.29 14.93 -11.24
N LYS A 7 13.28 15.53 -12.44
CA LYS A 7 12.38 15.11 -13.53
C LYS A 7 12.67 13.67 -13.94
N VAL A 8 11.61 12.93 -14.24
CA VAL A 8 11.62 11.53 -14.70
C VAL A 8 10.59 11.34 -15.80
N ASP A 9 10.68 10.23 -16.52
CA ASP A 9 9.83 9.95 -17.67
C ASP A 9 8.43 9.48 -17.25
N ALA A 10 8.33 8.77 -16.11
CA ALA A 10 7.05 8.33 -15.56
C ALA A 10 7.03 8.32 -14.02
N VAL A 11 5.84 8.53 -13.46
CA VAL A 11 5.59 8.43 -12.01
C VAL A 11 4.49 7.40 -11.77
N VAL A 12 4.77 6.44 -10.89
CA VAL A 12 3.80 5.44 -10.41
C VAL A 12 3.35 5.84 -9.01
N VAL A 13 2.05 6.09 -8.82
CA VAL A 13 1.49 6.45 -7.50
C VAL A 13 0.85 5.22 -6.87
N GLY A 14 1.44 4.75 -5.77
CA GLY A 14 1.16 3.47 -5.13
C GLY A 14 2.08 2.36 -5.65
N PHE A 15 2.83 1.74 -4.75
CA PHE A 15 3.85 0.73 -5.10
C PHE A 15 3.54 -0.65 -4.50
N GLY A 16 2.30 -1.09 -4.70
CA GLY A 16 1.89 -2.49 -4.52
C GLY A 16 2.16 -3.33 -5.77
N TRP A 17 1.56 -4.52 -5.86
CA TRP A 17 1.78 -5.48 -6.95
C TRP A 17 1.64 -4.88 -8.36
N ALA A 18 0.49 -4.24 -8.65
CA ALA A 18 0.25 -3.66 -9.97
C ALA A 18 1.24 -2.52 -10.31
N GLY A 19 1.53 -1.65 -9.32
CA GLY A 19 2.48 -0.55 -9.49
C GLY A 19 3.91 -1.04 -9.70
N ALA A 20 4.32 -2.10 -8.99
CA ALA A 20 5.64 -2.71 -9.11
C ALA A 20 5.82 -3.41 -10.46
N ILE A 21 4.81 -4.15 -10.93
CA ILE A 21 4.83 -4.77 -12.27
C ILE A 21 4.95 -3.67 -13.33
N MET A 22 4.15 -2.62 -13.26
CA MET A 22 4.26 -1.52 -14.22
C MET A 22 5.63 -0.84 -14.15
N ALA A 23 6.14 -0.53 -12.96
CA ALA A 23 7.45 0.10 -12.85
C ALA A 23 8.54 -0.76 -13.51
N LYS A 24 8.51 -2.08 -13.30
CA LYS A 24 9.41 -3.02 -13.97
C LYS A 24 9.34 -2.88 -15.49
N GLU A 25 8.14 -3.02 -16.08
CA GLU A 25 7.99 -2.97 -17.54
C GLU A 25 8.42 -1.62 -18.14
N LEU A 26 8.12 -0.50 -17.46
CA LEU A 26 8.57 0.84 -17.91
C LEU A 26 10.10 0.98 -17.82
N THR A 27 10.72 0.48 -16.75
CA THR A 27 12.17 0.54 -16.60
C THR A 27 12.89 -0.36 -17.61
N GLU A 28 12.34 -1.54 -17.93
CA GLU A 28 12.88 -2.42 -18.98
C GLU A 28 12.76 -1.81 -20.38
N ALA A 29 11.74 -0.96 -20.60
CA ALA A 29 11.63 -0.15 -21.81
C ALA A 29 12.62 1.04 -21.86
N GLY A 30 13.47 1.22 -20.85
CA GLY A 30 14.51 2.25 -20.80
C GLY A 30 14.07 3.59 -20.19
N LEU A 31 12.91 3.65 -19.55
CA LEU A 31 12.40 4.87 -18.91
C LEU A 31 12.94 5.03 -17.47
N ASN A 32 13.17 6.28 -17.07
CA ASN A 32 13.41 6.62 -15.67
C ASN A 32 12.07 6.73 -14.96
N VAL A 33 11.86 5.91 -13.93
CA VAL A 33 10.57 5.82 -13.21
C VAL A 33 10.75 6.14 -11.74
N VAL A 34 9.85 6.93 -11.17
CA VAL A 34 9.73 7.13 -9.72
C VAL A 34 8.43 6.53 -9.22
N ALA A 35 8.52 5.67 -8.21
CA ALA A 35 7.37 5.18 -7.47
C ALA A 35 7.16 5.99 -6.19
N LEU A 36 5.95 6.51 -6.00
CA LEU A 36 5.53 7.20 -4.78
C LEU A 36 4.61 6.29 -3.99
N GLU A 37 5.10 5.80 -2.85
CA GLU A 37 4.32 5.00 -1.91
C GLU A 37 4.07 5.79 -0.64
N ARG A 38 2.82 5.78 -0.15
CA ARG A 38 2.42 6.51 1.06
C ARG A 38 2.90 5.79 2.33
N GLY A 39 2.87 4.46 2.32
CA GLY A 39 3.30 3.64 3.43
C GLY A 39 4.83 3.52 3.51
N PRO A 40 5.34 2.81 4.53
CA PRO A 40 6.78 2.62 4.69
C PRO A 40 7.35 1.78 3.55
N HIS A 41 8.62 2.03 3.26
CA HIS A 41 9.43 1.07 2.49
C HIS A 41 9.53 -0.24 3.28
N ARG A 42 9.45 -1.35 2.55
CA ARG A 42 9.57 -2.70 3.09
C ARG A 42 10.31 -3.56 2.09
N ASP A 43 11.10 -4.48 2.62
CA ASP A 43 11.83 -5.46 1.82
C ASP A 43 11.70 -6.87 2.42
N THR A 44 12.03 -7.88 1.64
CA THR A 44 12.02 -9.29 2.06
C THR A 44 12.92 -9.51 3.27
N TYR A 45 14.08 -8.83 3.30
CA TYR A 45 14.98 -8.78 4.45
C TYR A 45 15.35 -7.32 4.73
N PRO A 46 15.28 -6.86 6.00
CA PRO A 46 15.02 -7.64 7.21
C PRO A 46 13.54 -7.81 7.56
N ASP A 47 12.61 -7.07 6.94
CA ASP A 47 11.22 -6.96 7.42
C ASP A 47 10.42 -8.27 7.33
N GLY A 48 10.72 -9.11 6.33
CA GLY A 48 10.12 -10.43 6.12
C GLY A 48 10.89 -11.58 6.77
N SER A 49 11.94 -11.29 7.56
CA SER A 49 12.79 -12.33 8.14
C SER A 49 12.05 -13.22 9.14
N TYR A 50 12.38 -14.51 9.15
CA TYR A 50 11.90 -15.41 10.19
C TYR A 50 12.58 -15.08 11.54
N PRO A 51 11.85 -15.09 12.67
CA PRO A 51 10.44 -15.47 12.85
C PRO A 51 9.44 -14.33 12.74
N GLN A 52 9.88 -13.09 12.43
CA GLN A 52 9.00 -11.92 12.43
C GLN A 52 7.84 -12.09 11.46
N SER A 53 8.07 -12.62 10.27
CA SER A 53 7.05 -12.80 9.23
C SER A 53 5.89 -13.72 9.61
N ILE A 54 6.03 -14.58 10.62
CA ILE A 54 4.98 -15.52 11.06
C ILE A 54 4.28 -15.09 12.36
N ASP A 55 4.52 -13.87 12.86
CA ASP A 55 3.80 -13.34 14.02
C ASP A 55 2.34 -13.02 13.64
N GLU A 56 1.46 -14.02 13.81
CA GLU A 56 0.04 -13.90 13.50
C GLU A 56 -0.65 -12.83 14.34
N LEU A 57 -0.26 -12.65 15.61
CA LEU A 57 -0.89 -11.65 16.47
C LEU A 57 -0.64 -10.25 15.91
N THR A 58 0.59 -9.97 15.50
CA THR A 58 0.96 -8.66 14.94
C THR A 58 0.37 -8.45 13.55
N TYR A 59 0.51 -9.42 12.64
CA TYR A 59 0.18 -9.21 11.23
C TYR A 59 -1.25 -9.61 10.86
N ASN A 60 -1.73 -10.76 11.32
CA ASN A 60 -3.07 -11.27 10.98
C ASN A 60 -4.17 -10.70 11.88
N ILE A 61 -3.93 -10.61 13.19
CA ILE A 61 -4.95 -10.15 14.15
C ILE A 61 -4.93 -8.63 14.27
N ARG A 62 -3.75 -8.02 14.52
CA ARG A 62 -3.59 -6.56 14.67
C ARG A 62 -3.41 -5.80 13.36
N LYS A 63 -3.46 -6.51 12.23
CA LYS A 63 -3.53 -5.94 10.88
C LYS A 63 -2.36 -5.01 10.52
N LYS A 64 -1.15 -5.30 10.98
CA LYS A 64 0.04 -4.43 10.81
C LYS A 64 0.45 -4.15 9.35
N LEU A 65 0.12 -5.03 8.40
CA LEU A 65 0.36 -4.83 6.96
C LEU A 65 -0.76 -4.04 6.24
N PHE A 66 -1.86 -3.75 6.92
CA PHE A 66 -3.04 -3.15 6.30
C PHE A 66 -3.21 -1.68 6.70
N GLN A 67 -4.10 -1.00 5.98
CA GLN A 67 -4.37 0.41 6.17
C GLN A 67 -4.79 0.73 7.61
N ASP A 68 -4.07 1.67 8.22
CA ASP A 68 -4.46 2.26 9.49
C ASP A 68 -5.71 3.13 9.29
N LEU A 69 -6.83 2.63 9.81
CA LEU A 69 -8.14 3.27 9.71
C LEU A 69 -8.25 4.59 10.50
N SER A 70 -7.33 4.85 11.44
CA SER A 70 -7.26 6.14 12.13
C SER A 70 -6.73 7.26 11.24
N LYS A 71 -5.96 6.91 10.19
CA LYS A 71 -5.39 7.85 9.23
C LYS A 71 -6.27 8.03 8.00
N SER A 72 -6.83 6.93 7.48
CA SER A 72 -7.61 6.92 6.25
C SER A 72 -8.50 5.68 6.23
N THR A 73 -9.75 5.85 5.84
CA THR A 73 -10.71 4.75 5.68
C THR A 73 -11.54 4.93 4.41
N VAL A 74 -12.22 3.86 4.01
CA VAL A 74 -13.28 3.89 3.00
C VAL A 74 -14.63 4.10 3.68
N THR A 75 -15.61 4.60 2.95
CA THR A 75 -17.00 4.65 3.41
C THR A 75 -17.82 3.55 2.76
N ILE A 76 -18.86 3.09 3.46
CA ILE A 76 -19.76 2.04 2.98
C ILE A 76 -21.19 2.54 3.03
N ARG A 77 -21.97 2.15 2.01
CA ARG A 77 -23.42 2.28 1.92
C ARG A 77 -23.96 1.11 1.11
N HIS A 78 -25.20 0.70 1.35
CA HIS A 78 -25.80 -0.42 0.62
C HIS A 78 -26.33 -0.02 -0.75
N ASP A 79 -26.76 1.24 -0.89
CA ASP A 79 -27.24 1.80 -2.14
C ASP A 79 -26.89 3.29 -2.26
N ALA A 80 -27.13 3.86 -3.45
CA ALA A 80 -26.73 5.23 -3.75
C ALA A 80 -27.57 6.33 -3.05
N SER A 81 -28.73 5.99 -2.49
CA SER A 81 -29.61 6.91 -1.77
C SER A 81 -29.19 7.10 -0.31
N GLN A 82 -28.44 6.14 0.25
CA GLN A 82 -27.96 6.18 1.63
C GLN A 82 -26.72 7.07 1.80
N THR A 83 -26.61 7.67 2.99
CA THR A 83 -25.37 8.32 3.45
C THR A 83 -24.30 7.28 3.69
N ALA A 84 -23.13 7.46 3.08
CA ALA A 84 -21.98 6.58 3.31
C ALA A 84 -21.39 6.83 4.70
N VAL A 85 -21.16 5.75 5.46
CA VAL A 85 -20.58 5.83 6.80
C VAL A 85 -19.16 5.26 6.83
N PRO A 86 -18.28 5.74 7.73
CA PRO A 86 -16.89 5.29 7.77
C PRO A 86 -16.77 3.81 8.14
N TYR A 87 -15.91 3.07 7.44
CA TYR A 87 -15.56 1.71 7.80
C TYR A 87 -14.57 1.73 8.98
N ARG A 88 -14.97 1.20 10.14
CA ARG A 88 -14.18 1.32 11.39
C ARG A 88 -13.42 0.06 11.80
N GLN A 89 -13.76 -1.09 11.21
CA GLN A 89 -13.09 -2.35 11.50
C GLN A 89 -12.85 -3.11 10.20
N LEU A 90 -11.60 -3.49 9.97
CA LEU A 90 -11.21 -4.30 8.83
C LEU A 90 -11.67 -5.76 9.02
N ALA A 91 -12.23 -6.34 7.97
CA ALA A 91 -12.69 -7.73 7.94
C ALA A 91 -12.45 -8.32 6.54
N ALA A 92 -13.49 -8.51 5.73
CA ALA A 92 -13.39 -9.11 4.41
C ALA A 92 -12.57 -8.28 3.40
N PHE A 93 -12.50 -6.96 3.59
CA PHE A 93 -11.71 -6.06 2.76
C PHE A 93 -10.50 -5.57 3.56
N LEU A 94 -9.30 -5.98 3.12
CA LEU A 94 -8.02 -5.70 3.78
C LEU A 94 -7.07 -4.95 2.83
N PRO A 95 -7.19 -3.61 2.72
CA PRO A 95 -6.30 -2.83 1.86
C PRO A 95 -4.89 -2.81 2.46
N GLY A 96 -3.92 -3.41 1.75
CA GLY A 96 -2.51 -3.39 2.12
C GLY A 96 -1.89 -1.98 2.09
N THR A 97 -0.78 -1.78 2.81
CA THR A 97 -0.09 -0.48 2.87
C THR A 97 1.42 -0.64 2.81
N GLY A 98 2.13 0.33 2.23
CA GLY A 98 3.59 0.30 2.07
C GLY A 98 4.03 -0.43 0.81
N THR A 99 5.35 -0.44 0.58
CA THR A 99 5.95 -1.11 -0.60
C THR A 99 5.54 -2.58 -0.64
N GLY A 100 5.09 -3.05 -1.81
CA GLY A 100 4.52 -4.41 -1.99
C GLY A 100 3.08 -4.56 -1.50
N GLY A 101 2.61 -3.66 -0.61
CA GLY A 101 1.31 -3.75 0.02
C GLY A 101 1.31 -4.75 1.18
N ALA A 102 0.44 -5.77 1.09
CA ALA A 102 0.30 -6.83 2.10
C ALA A 102 0.46 -8.24 1.50
N GLY A 103 1.11 -8.33 0.34
CA GLY A 103 1.42 -9.60 -0.33
C GLY A 103 2.85 -9.63 -0.81
#